data_AF-A0A9P1MQM1-F1
#
_entry.id   AF-A0A9P1MQM1-F1
#
_cell.length_a   1.000
_cell.length_b   1.000
_cell.length_c   1.000
_cell.angle_alpha   90.00
_cell.angle_beta   90.00
_cell.angle_gamma   90.00
#
_symmetry.space_group_name_H-M   'P 1'
#
loop_
_entity.id
_entity.type
_entity.pdbx_description
1 polymer ?
#
loop_
_entity_poly.entity_id
_entity_poly.type
_entity_poly.pdbx_seq_one_letter_code
_entity_poly.pdbx_strand_id
1 'polypeptide(L)'
;MTTEQRTEAILFWLNKFGDQPGLNLRPCTQLITVWCSHLPSITHFCLTGKLVRRTAFSPKDAYKEAKEMLGKAFNVRKTHKHLVKQLSSSQAANGDEKEIYKFLVLITFNIAICHEDMICKFRHDLRNKGLEDILGRTLQQCCDNILGDSWFSVEMTPILQRKNLSARKTREEVYTNVSSSCDLNNTLSSPSFQKLRQKNIVIEKLEQENNVLRNQCENNVKKVNSYKEYLEEAEQQKENVSSELRSRINELNSDEKRLRMENKILLREKSCLEYDISTKEQAILDMSRELKELKSSLNESKDEVQRFQQINSKLRESSDSMEMTMKSMRKQLDEARDTVLSQQIF
;
A
#
# COMPACT_ATOMS: atom_id res chain seq x y z
N MET A 1 17.10 -6.91 -13.61
CA MET A 1 15.99 -6.05 -14.11
C MET A 1 16.60 -4.72 -14.48
N THR A 2 16.60 -4.38 -15.76
CA THR A 2 17.24 -3.16 -16.28
C THR A 2 16.40 -1.93 -15.92
N THR A 3 17.01 -0.74 -15.94
CA THR A 3 16.30 0.54 -15.74
C THR A 3 15.19 0.70 -16.80
N GLU A 4 15.46 0.28 -18.04
CA GLU A 4 14.50 0.31 -19.14
C GLU A 4 13.24 -0.51 -18.85
N GLN A 5 13.38 -1.74 -18.35
CA GLN A 5 12.24 -2.59 -17.99
C GLN A 5 11.36 -1.97 -16.90
N ARG A 6 11.97 -1.24 -15.96
CA ARG A 6 11.23 -0.55 -14.89
C ARG A 6 10.48 0.66 -15.44
N THR A 7 11.15 1.45 -16.28
CA THR A 7 10.56 2.59 -16.97
C THR A 7 9.38 2.15 -17.83
N GLU A 8 9.53 1.06 -18.58
CA GLU A 8 8.47 0.47 -19.40
C GLU A 8 7.25 0.06 -18.56
N ALA A 9 7.46 -0.62 -17.43
CA ALA A 9 6.37 -1.03 -16.54
C ALA A 9 5.60 0.18 -15.98
N ILE A 10 6.31 1.24 -15.57
CA ILE A 10 5.71 2.48 -15.06
C ILE A 10 4.94 3.21 -16.17
N LEU A 11 5.54 3.37 -17.36
CA LEU A 11 4.88 3.98 -18.51
C LEU A 11 3.62 3.22 -18.92
N PHE A 12 3.68 1.89 -18.96
CA PHE A 12 2.53 1.06 -19.29
C PHE A 12 1.38 1.27 -18.32
N TRP A 13 1.67 1.25 -17.01
CA TRP A 13 0.66 1.46 -15.99
C TRP A 13 0.03 2.86 -16.07
N LEU A 14 0.85 3.90 -16.24
CA LEU A 14 0.37 5.29 -16.32
C LEU A 14 -0.47 5.53 -17.58
N ASN A 15 -0.09 4.93 -18.71
CA ASN A 15 -0.91 4.95 -19.92
C ASN A 15 -2.25 4.24 -19.73
N LYS A 16 -2.28 3.09 -19.04
CA LYS A 16 -3.51 2.37 -18.71
C LYS A 16 -4.42 3.15 -17.75
N PHE A 17 -3.83 3.88 -16.82
CA PHE A 17 -4.56 4.85 -16.01
C PHE A 17 -5.16 5.96 -16.89
N GLY A 18 -4.37 6.54 -17.80
CA GLY A 18 -4.85 7.62 -18.67
C GLY A 18 -5.94 7.22 -19.66
N ASP A 19 -6.02 5.94 -19.99
CA ASP A 19 -7.04 5.32 -20.85
C ASP A 19 -8.39 5.08 -20.12
N GLN A 20 -8.48 5.38 -18.82
CA GLN A 20 -9.73 5.20 -18.09
C GLN A 20 -10.86 6.10 -18.64
N PRO A 21 -12.11 5.60 -18.64
CA PRO A 21 -13.28 6.40 -19.00
C PRO A 21 -13.31 7.71 -18.20
N GLY A 22 -13.37 8.84 -18.90
CA GLY A 22 -13.37 10.19 -18.31
C GLY A 22 -12.02 10.91 -18.33
N LEU A 23 -10.91 10.21 -18.55
CA LEU A 23 -9.59 10.81 -18.74
C LEU A 23 -9.22 10.98 -20.22
N ASN A 24 -9.36 9.91 -21.02
CA ASN A 24 -9.06 9.91 -22.46
C ASN A 24 -7.72 10.59 -22.80
N LEU A 25 -6.69 10.28 -22.02
CA LEU A 25 -5.36 10.86 -22.18
C LEU A 25 -4.61 10.14 -23.31
N ARG A 26 -3.81 10.89 -24.07
CA ARG A 26 -3.01 10.30 -25.14
C ARG A 26 -1.92 9.41 -24.54
N PRO A 27 -1.66 8.22 -25.12
CA PRO A 27 -0.54 7.39 -24.74
C PRO A 27 0.79 8.14 -24.89
N CYS A 28 1.67 7.93 -23.93
CA CYS A 28 2.99 8.55 -23.86
C CYS A 28 4.08 7.49 -23.92
N THR A 29 5.15 7.78 -24.65
CA THR A 29 6.31 6.89 -24.82
C THR A 29 7.50 7.27 -23.93
N GLN A 30 7.47 8.46 -23.32
CA GLN A 30 8.54 9.00 -22.49
C GLN A 30 7.99 9.46 -21.14
N LEU A 31 8.81 9.32 -20.09
CA LEU A 31 8.42 9.69 -18.71
C LEU A 31 8.10 11.18 -18.61
N ILE A 32 8.86 12.03 -19.28
CA ILE A 32 8.60 13.48 -19.32
C ILE A 32 7.24 13.82 -19.95
N THR A 33 6.79 13.06 -20.95
CA THR A 33 5.49 13.31 -21.57
C THR A 33 4.36 12.89 -20.63
N VAL A 34 4.50 11.75 -19.94
CA VAL A 34 3.55 11.33 -18.89
C VAL A 34 3.52 12.34 -17.76
N TRP A 35 4.70 12.84 -17.37
CA TRP A 35 4.86 13.87 -16.36
C TRP A 35 4.06 15.13 -16.67
N CYS A 36 4.13 15.61 -17.92
CA CYS A 36 3.43 16.82 -18.31
C CYS A 36 1.92 16.59 -18.55
N SER A 37 1.54 15.43 -19.08
CA SER A 37 0.19 15.22 -19.61
C SER A 37 -0.74 14.43 -18.70
N HIS A 38 -0.22 13.49 -17.91
CA HIS A 38 -1.03 12.61 -17.07
C HIS A 38 -1.00 13.01 -15.60
N LEU A 39 0.15 13.50 -15.12
CA LEU A 39 0.36 13.84 -13.71
C LEU A 39 -0.72 14.74 -13.10
N PRO A 40 -1.22 15.79 -13.77
CA PRO A 40 -2.24 16.66 -13.16
C PRO A 40 -3.55 15.91 -12.90
N SER A 41 -3.94 15.03 -13.82
CA SER A 41 -5.14 14.20 -13.68
C SER A 41 -4.95 13.14 -12.59
N ILE A 42 -3.78 12.50 -12.56
CA ILE A 42 -3.42 11.50 -11.54
C ILE A 42 -3.42 12.14 -10.15
N THR A 43 -2.81 13.31 -10.00
CA THR A 43 -2.72 14.02 -8.72
C THR A 43 -4.10 14.42 -8.22
N HIS A 44 -4.94 14.94 -9.11
CA HIS A 44 -6.33 15.27 -8.78
C HIS A 44 -7.13 14.04 -8.35
N PHE A 45 -6.95 12.92 -9.04
CA PHE A 45 -7.57 11.65 -8.67
C PHE A 45 -7.11 11.21 -7.27
N CYS A 46 -5.81 11.25 -6.97
CA CYS A 46 -5.29 10.89 -5.65
C CYS A 46 -5.88 11.77 -4.53
N LEU A 47 -6.16 13.04 -4.81
CA LEU A 47 -6.71 13.99 -3.83
C LEU A 47 -8.23 13.86 -3.63
N THR A 48 -8.96 13.46 -4.66
CA THR A 48 -10.44 13.58 -4.69
C THR A 48 -11.18 12.28 -4.95
N GLY A 49 -10.48 11.22 -5.39
CA GLY A 49 -11.07 9.98 -5.90
C GLY A 49 -11.77 10.11 -7.25
N LYS A 50 -11.78 11.29 -7.89
CA LYS A 50 -12.52 11.54 -9.13
C LYS A 50 -11.61 11.45 -10.36
N LEU A 51 -12.03 10.69 -11.37
CA LEU A 51 -11.36 10.60 -12.66
C LEU A 51 -11.76 11.78 -13.54
N VAL A 52 -11.00 12.88 -13.43
CA VAL A 52 -11.21 14.10 -14.23
C VAL A 52 -9.94 14.45 -14.96
N ARG A 53 -10.05 14.64 -16.28
CA ARG A 53 -8.94 15.14 -17.08
C ARG A 53 -8.58 16.56 -16.65
N ARG A 54 -7.32 16.75 -16.26
CA ARG A 54 -6.74 18.05 -15.95
C ARG A 54 -5.48 18.27 -16.76
N THR A 55 -5.26 19.53 -17.10
CA THR A 55 -4.03 20.04 -17.71
C THR A 55 -3.41 21.00 -16.72
N ALA A 56 -2.13 20.81 -16.41
CA ALA A 56 -1.39 21.80 -15.65
C ALA A 56 -1.04 23.00 -16.54
N PHE A 57 -0.93 24.17 -15.92
CA PHE A 57 -0.46 25.38 -16.59
C PHE A 57 1.03 25.27 -16.98
N SER A 58 1.83 24.55 -16.18
CA SER A 58 3.23 24.23 -16.47
C SER A 58 3.68 22.92 -15.81
N PRO A 59 4.80 22.31 -16.26
CA PRO A 59 5.40 21.15 -15.59
C PRO A 59 5.77 21.42 -14.13
N LYS A 60 6.14 22.66 -13.81
CA LYS A 60 6.50 23.11 -12.47
C LYS A 60 5.28 23.17 -11.54
N ASP A 61 4.11 23.55 -12.07
CA ASP A 61 2.86 23.57 -11.30
C ASP A 61 2.37 22.15 -11.01
N ALA A 62 2.40 21.27 -12.02
CA ALA A 62 2.09 19.85 -11.86
C ALA A 62 2.96 19.21 -10.76
N TYR A 63 4.25 19.56 -10.76
CA TYR A 63 5.19 19.13 -9.74
C TYR A 63 4.79 19.61 -8.34
N LYS A 64 4.49 20.91 -8.19
CA LYS A 64 4.18 21.50 -6.88
C LYS A 64 2.93 20.85 -6.29
N GLU A 65 1.91 20.64 -7.11
CA GLU A 65 0.67 19.95 -6.74
C GLU A 65 0.94 18.49 -6.33
N ALA A 66 1.73 17.76 -7.12
CA ALA A 66 2.09 16.38 -6.81
C ALA A 66 2.90 16.25 -5.51
N LYS A 67 3.88 17.13 -5.28
CA LYS A 67 4.68 17.13 -4.04
C LYS A 67 3.85 17.48 -2.82
N GLU A 68 2.93 18.45 -2.95
CA GLU A 68 2.02 18.81 -1.86
C GLU A 68 1.05 17.66 -1.54
N MET A 69 0.52 17.01 -2.58
CA MET A 69 -0.32 15.80 -2.44
C MET A 69 0.43 14.69 -1.72
N LEU A 70 1.64 14.33 -2.17
CA LEU A 70 2.47 13.31 -1.51
C LEU A 70 2.79 13.72 -0.08
N GLY A 71 3.07 15.00 0.17
CA GLY A 71 3.28 15.53 1.53
C GLY A 71 2.06 15.32 2.44
N LYS A 72 0.85 15.60 1.95
CA LYS A 72 -0.40 15.37 2.70
C LYS A 72 -0.66 13.88 2.92
N ALA A 73 -0.55 13.07 1.86
CA ALA A 73 -0.82 11.64 1.92
C ALA A 73 0.18 10.89 2.82
N PHE A 74 1.45 11.27 2.82
CA PHE A 74 2.49 10.64 3.63
C PHE A 74 2.68 11.25 5.03
N ASN A 75 2.15 12.45 5.31
CA ASN A 75 2.11 12.99 6.67
C ASN A 75 1.29 12.10 7.62
N VAL A 76 0.32 11.36 7.10
CA VAL A 76 -0.50 10.41 7.88
C VAL A 76 0.33 9.22 8.39
N ARG A 77 1.39 8.80 7.67
CA ARG A 77 2.10 7.55 7.96
C ARG A 77 3.46 7.69 8.67
N LYS A 78 3.98 8.91 8.90
CA LYS A 78 5.30 9.25 9.49
C LYS A 78 6.54 8.65 8.80
N THR A 79 6.50 7.40 8.36
CA THR A 79 7.58 6.60 7.76
C THR A 79 8.10 7.13 6.42
N HIS A 80 7.31 7.94 5.69
CA HIS A 80 7.65 8.34 4.31
C HIS A 80 7.94 9.84 4.14
N LYS A 81 7.95 10.62 5.23
CA LYS A 81 8.16 12.08 5.18
C LYS A 81 9.56 12.47 4.70
N HIS A 82 10.57 11.62 4.94
CA HIS A 82 11.95 11.87 4.51
C HIS A 82 12.12 11.76 2.98
N LEU A 83 11.36 10.88 2.32
CA LEU A 83 11.41 10.70 0.86
C LEU A 83 10.91 11.94 0.14
N VAL A 84 9.75 12.46 0.55
CA VAL A 84 9.16 13.69 -0.03
C VAL A 84 10.11 14.89 0.17
N LYS A 85 10.94 14.88 1.21
CA LYS A 85 11.98 15.89 1.43
C LYS A 85 13.19 15.74 0.50
N GLN A 86 13.57 14.51 0.16
CA GLN A 86 14.66 14.22 -0.78
C GLN A 86 14.28 14.52 -2.24
N LEU A 87 12.99 14.67 -2.52
CA LEU A 87 12.49 15.02 -3.84
C LEU A 87 12.81 16.47 -4.22
N SER A 88 13.45 16.67 -5.37
CA SER A 88 13.90 17.95 -5.88
C SER A 88 12.94 18.54 -6.92
N SER A 89 12.42 19.74 -6.63
CA SER A 89 11.42 20.40 -7.45
C SER A 89 11.97 21.09 -8.67
N SER A 90 13.20 21.56 -8.57
CA SER A 90 13.91 22.15 -9.70
C SER A 90 14.36 21.08 -10.68
N GLN A 91 14.87 19.93 -10.22
CA GLN A 91 15.41 18.90 -11.10
C GLN A 91 14.35 18.23 -11.96
N ALA A 92 13.23 17.78 -11.37
CA ALA A 92 12.15 17.20 -12.16
C ALA A 92 11.48 18.21 -13.11
N ALA A 93 11.32 19.47 -12.69
CA ALA A 93 10.76 20.52 -13.55
C ALA A 93 11.67 20.82 -14.76
N ASN A 94 12.98 20.60 -14.62
CA ASN A 94 13.96 20.75 -15.69
C ASN A 94 14.10 19.49 -16.57
N GLY A 95 13.27 18.46 -16.35
CA GLY A 95 13.27 17.25 -17.16
C GLY A 95 14.26 16.17 -16.72
N ASP A 96 14.78 16.23 -15.50
CA ASP A 96 15.61 15.15 -14.96
C ASP A 96 14.79 13.84 -14.87
N GLU A 97 15.09 12.90 -15.77
CA GLU A 97 14.35 11.64 -15.88
C GLU A 97 14.41 10.79 -14.61
N LYS A 98 15.52 10.84 -13.87
CA LYS A 98 15.70 10.09 -12.63
C LYS A 98 14.78 10.64 -11.55
N GLU A 99 14.68 11.96 -11.47
CA GLU A 99 13.81 12.63 -10.50
C GLU A 99 12.33 12.46 -10.85
N ILE A 100 11.98 12.56 -12.13
CA ILE A 100 10.63 12.27 -12.64
C ILE A 100 10.23 10.83 -12.31
N TYR A 101 11.13 9.87 -12.57
CA TYR A 101 10.91 8.47 -12.27
C TYR A 101 10.59 8.25 -10.78
N LYS A 102 11.39 8.84 -9.87
CA LYS A 102 11.13 8.73 -8.41
C LYS A 102 9.73 9.20 -8.04
N PHE A 103 9.30 10.33 -8.59
CA PHE A 103 7.96 10.84 -8.33
C PHE A 103 6.88 9.89 -8.82
N LEU A 104 6.98 9.45 -10.07
CA LEU A 104 5.98 8.59 -10.68
C LEU A 104 5.85 7.29 -9.88
N VAL A 105 6.96 6.71 -9.44
CA VAL A 105 6.94 5.52 -8.58
C VAL A 105 6.25 5.79 -7.23
N LEU A 106 6.55 6.91 -6.58
CA LEU A 106 5.90 7.26 -5.30
C LEU A 106 4.39 7.51 -5.45
N ILE A 107 3.97 8.06 -6.58
CA ILE A 107 2.56 8.28 -6.90
C ILE A 107 1.87 6.95 -7.20
N THR A 108 2.45 6.09 -8.04
CA THR A 108 1.92 4.75 -8.29
C THR A 108 1.82 3.95 -7.00
N PHE A 109 2.82 4.07 -6.11
CA PHE A 109 2.78 3.46 -4.79
C PHE A 109 1.66 4.02 -3.90
N ASN A 110 1.45 5.34 -3.90
CA ASN A 110 0.35 5.94 -3.18
C ASN A 110 -1.01 5.44 -3.68
N ILE A 111 -1.17 5.34 -5.00
CA ILE A 111 -2.39 4.80 -5.62
C ILE A 111 -2.57 3.32 -5.28
N ALA A 112 -1.49 2.54 -5.25
CA ALA A 112 -1.52 1.14 -4.82
C ALA A 112 -2.13 0.98 -3.43
N ILE A 113 -1.74 1.87 -2.51
CA ILE A 113 -2.18 1.86 -1.12
C ILE A 113 -3.61 2.36 -0.97
N CYS A 114 -3.93 3.50 -1.60
CA CYS A 114 -5.19 4.22 -1.36
C CYS A 114 -6.34 3.72 -2.25
N HIS A 115 -6.00 3.08 -3.37
CA HIS A 115 -6.94 2.67 -4.41
C HIS A 115 -6.56 1.28 -4.97
N GLU A 116 -6.45 0.29 -4.08
CA GLU A 116 -6.04 -1.08 -4.42
C GLU A 116 -6.86 -1.69 -5.57
N ASP A 117 -8.16 -1.38 -5.63
CA ASP A 117 -9.07 -1.83 -6.68
C ASP A 117 -8.62 -1.41 -8.09
N MET A 118 -7.98 -0.24 -8.22
CA MET A 118 -7.48 0.24 -9.51
C MET A 118 -6.25 -0.53 -9.96
N ILE A 119 -5.33 -0.87 -9.05
CA ILE A 119 -4.20 -1.72 -9.40
C ILE A 119 -4.69 -3.13 -9.76
N CYS A 120 -5.68 -3.66 -9.03
CA CYS A 120 -6.27 -4.96 -9.34
C CYS A 120 -6.89 -5.00 -10.74
N LYS A 121 -7.57 -3.92 -11.19
CA LYS A 121 -8.11 -3.82 -12.55
C LYS A 121 -7.03 -3.93 -13.64
N PHE A 122 -5.83 -3.41 -13.42
CA PHE A 122 -4.73 -3.45 -14.39
C PHE A 122 -3.82 -4.67 -14.25
N ARG A 123 -4.01 -5.46 -13.19
CA ARG A 123 -3.16 -6.59 -12.84
C ARG A 123 -3.16 -7.67 -13.92
N HIS A 124 -4.34 -7.95 -14.51
CA HIS A 124 -4.47 -8.90 -15.61
C HIS A 124 -3.70 -8.45 -16.86
N ASP A 125 -3.84 -7.17 -17.24
CA ASP A 125 -3.13 -6.60 -18.38
C ASP A 125 -1.60 -6.57 -18.18
N LEU A 126 -1.16 -6.27 -16.96
CA LEU A 126 0.25 -6.33 -16.57
C LEU A 126 0.80 -7.75 -16.66
N ARG A 127 0.03 -8.75 -16.22
CA ARG A 127 0.40 -10.16 -16.30
C ARG A 127 0.55 -10.63 -17.74
N ASN A 128 -0.40 -10.26 -18.60
CA ASN A 128 -0.39 -10.62 -20.02
C ASN A 128 0.84 -10.04 -20.75
N LYS A 129 1.41 -8.94 -20.26
CA LYS A 129 2.66 -8.36 -20.77
C LYS A 129 3.93 -8.84 -20.04
N GLY A 130 3.82 -9.70 -19.03
CA GLY A 130 4.96 -10.10 -18.20
C GLY A 130 5.53 -8.96 -17.34
N LEU A 131 4.77 -7.89 -17.12
CA LEU A 131 5.18 -6.70 -16.39
C LEU A 131 4.70 -6.69 -14.93
N GLU A 132 3.78 -7.57 -14.53
CA GLU A 132 3.23 -7.62 -13.16
C GLU A 132 4.34 -7.80 -12.12
N ASP A 133 5.20 -8.81 -12.30
CA ASP A 133 6.30 -9.09 -11.38
C ASP A 133 7.36 -7.99 -11.39
N ILE A 134 7.49 -7.26 -12.50
CA ILE A 134 8.44 -6.15 -12.67
C ILE A 134 7.93 -4.94 -11.89
N LEU A 135 6.66 -4.57 -12.07
CA LEU A 135 6.03 -3.47 -11.35
C LEU A 135 5.97 -3.78 -9.84
N GLY A 136 5.54 -5.00 -9.48
CA GLY A 136 5.49 -5.45 -8.10
C GLY A 136 6.86 -5.40 -7.42
N ARG A 137 7.90 -5.95 -8.06
CA ARG A 137 9.28 -5.86 -7.54
C ARG A 137 9.81 -4.42 -7.54
N THR A 138 9.42 -3.58 -8.49
CA THR A 138 9.86 -2.17 -8.52
C THR A 138 9.25 -1.38 -7.36
N LEU A 139 7.96 -1.57 -7.10
CA LEU A 139 7.26 -0.96 -5.96
C LEU A 139 7.80 -1.51 -4.63
N GLN A 140 8.02 -2.83 -4.54
CA GLN A 140 8.60 -3.48 -3.37
C GLN A 140 10.05 -3.04 -3.12
N GLN A 141 10.89 -2.99 -4.14
CA GLN A 141 12.26 -2.47 -4.03
C GLN A 141 12.28 -1.00 -3.61
N CYS A 142 11.29 -0.22 -4.04
CA CYS A 142 11.13 1.11 -3.49
C CYS A 142 10.78 1.01 -2.00
N CYS A 143 9.83 0.18 -1.58
CA CYS A 143 9.54 -0.06 -0.15
C CYS A 143 10.75 -0.52 0.67
N ASP A 144 11.59 -1.39 0.12
CA ASP A 144 12.74 -1.96 0.81
C ASP A 144 13.89 -0.93 0.89
N ASN A 145 14.16 -0.21 -0.20
CA ASN A 145 15.12 0.91 -0.22
C ASN A 145 14.62 2.13 0.58
N ILE A 146 13.32 2.20 0.89
CA ILE A 146 12.69 3.17 1.79
C ILE A 146 12.99 2.84 3.27
N LEU A 147 13.36 1.59 3.58
CA LEU A 147 13.66 1.12 4.94
C LEU A 147 15.17 0.91 5.19
N GLY A 148 16.02 0.94 4.16
CA GLY A 148 17.46 0.86 4.28
C GLY A 148 18.18 1.61 3.14
N ASP A 149 19.01 2.58 3.50
CA ASP A 149 19.66 3.55 2.61
C ASP A 149 20.41 2.94 1.39
N SER A 150 19.93 3.22 0.16
CA SER A 150 20.73 3.74 -0.98
C SER A 150 19.93 3.58 -2.29
N TRP A 151 19.57 4.69 -2.93
CA TRP A 151 18.59 4.61 -4.03
C TRP A 151 19.16 4.22 -5.40
N PHE A 152 20.46 3.91 -5.55
CA PHE A 152 21.05 3.50 -6.85
C PHE A 152 22.30 2.60 -6.75
N SER A 153 22.40 1.68 -5.79
CA SER A 153 23.46 0.65 -5.82
C SER A 153 22.97 -0.71 -5.34
N VAL A 154 22.43 -1.49 -6.28
CA VAL A 154 22.54 -2.96 -6.23
C VAL A 154 22.92 -3.41 -7.64
N GLU A 155 24.22 -3.53 -7.88
CA GLU A 155 24.71 -4.45 -8.90
C GLU A 155 24.26 -5.86 -8.49
N MET A 156 23.53 -6.53 -9.37
CA MET A 156 23.20 -7.93 -9.23
C MET A 156 24.35 -8.75 -9.85
N THR A 157 25.20 -9.34 -9.01
CA THR A 157 26.01 -10.49 -9.41
C THR A 157 25.27 -11.78 -9.01
N PRO A 158 25.17 -12.79 -9.89
CA PRO A 158 24.19 -13.86 -9.76
C PRO A 158 24.54 -14.87 -8.65
N ILE A 159 23.50 -15.29 -7.92
CA ILE A 159 23.48 -16.57 -7.19
C ILE A 159 23.46 -17.69 -8.24
N LEU A 160 24.64 -18.00 -8.74
CA LEU A 160 24.99 -19.26 -9.40
C LEU A 160 26.41 -19.58 -8.95
N GLN A 161 26.57 -20.15 -7.75
CA GLN A 161 27.62 -21.11 -7.44
C GLN A 161 27.46 -21.69 -6.03
N ARG A 162 27.72 -23.00 -5.95
CA ARG A 162 27.88 -23.87 -4.77
C ARG A 162 26.62 -24.59 -4.25
N LYS A 163 26.29 -25.69 -4.93
CA LYS A 163 26.48 -27.05 -4.37
C LYS A 163 26.45 -28.09 -5.50
N ASN A 164 27.58 -28.21 -6.18
CA ASN A 164 28.00 -29.42 -6.86
C ASN A 164 29.50 -29.55 -6.62
N LEU A 165 29.87 -30.44 -5.69
CA LEU A 165 31.19 -31.07 -5.66
C LEU A 165 30.97 -32.53 -5.30
N SER A 166 30.99 -33.36 -6.34
CA SER A 166 31.49 -34.73 -6.20
C SER A 166 32.99 -34.63 -5.94
N ALA A 167 33.50 -35.39 -4.97
CA ALA A 167 34.92 -35.77 -4.96
C ALA A 167 35.06 -37.12 -4.25
N ARG A 168 35.04 -38.14 -5.10
CA ARG A 168 35.49 -39.51 -4.86
C ARG A 168 37.03 -39.50 -4.99
N LYS A 169 37.77 -39.80 -3.90
CA LYS A 169 39.03 -40.59 -3.85
C LYS A 169 39.99 -40.15 -2.72
N THR A 170 40.33 -41.13 -1.89
CA THR A 170 41.65 -41.50 -1.32
C THR A 170 41.44 -42.93 -0.75
N ARG A 171 42.04 -44.05 -1.23
CA ARG A 171 43.45 -44.51 -1.12
C ARG A 171 44.04 -44.10 0.23
N GLU A 172 44.60 -44.96 1.09
CA GLU A 172 45.39 -46.19 0.93
C GLU A 172 45.69 -46.68 2.37
N GLU A 173 45.75 -47.99 2.62
CA GLU A 173 46.44 -48.68 3.73
C GLU A 173 46.02 -50.16 3.59
N VAL A 174 46.66 -50.98 2.76
CA VAL A 174 47.97 -51.64 2.95
C VAL A 174 48.16 -52.10 4.41
N TYR A 175 47.65 -53.29 4.71
CA TYR A 175 48.37 -54.25 5.55
C TYR A 175 48.33 -55.63 4.89
N THR A 176 49.42 -55.91 4.19
CA THR A 176 49.94 -57.25 3.95
C THR A 176 50.24 -57.91 5.30
N ASN A 177 49.50 -58.96 5.66
CA ASN A 177 49.98 -59.98 6.59
C ASN A 177 50.16 -61.28 5.83
N VAL A 178 51.31 -61.37 5.17
CA VAL A 178 51.91 -62.65 4.78
C VAL A 178 52.73 -63.09 5.98
N SER A 179 52.19 -63.99 6.79
CA SER A 179 52.97 -64.75 7.76
C SER A 179 53.28 -66.12 7.15
N SER A 180 54.50 -66.20 6.65
CA SER A 180 55.26 -67.42 6.41
C SER A 180 55.46 -68.20 7.70
N SER A 181 55.24 -69.52 7.66
CA SER A 181 55.93 -70.48 8.52
C SER A 181 55.77 -71.91 7.97
N CYS A 182 56.82 -72.35 7.27
CA CYS A 182 57.50 -73.65 7.36
C CYS A 182 56.71 -74.95 7.12
N ASP A 183 57.05 -75.55 5.97
CA ASP A 183 57.60 -76.90 5.80
C ASP A 183 56.96 -78.08 6.55
N LEU A 184 56.47 -79.06 5.78
CA LEU A 184 57.17 -80.34 5.63
C LEU A 184 56.57 -81.21 4.52
N ASN A 185 57.48 -81.92 3.85
CA ASN A 185 57.31 -83.17 3.09
C ASN A 185 57.19 -83.09 1.57
N ASN A 186 58.41 -83.06 1.01
CA ASN A 186 58.94 -83.80 -0.13
C ASN A 186 58.25 -85.10 -0.56
N THR A 187 58.57 -85.42 -1.82
CA THR A 187 58.44 -86.68 -2.57
C THR A 187 57.04 -87.08 -3.06
N LEU A 188 56.76 -86.72 -4.33
CA LEU A 188 56.30 -87.63 -5.39
C LEU A 188 56.14 -86.82 -6.68
N SER A 189 57.20 -86.80 -7.49
CA SER A 189 57.25 -86.20 -8.82
C SER A 189 56.52 -87.09 -9.83
N SER A 190 55.20 -86.89 -9.94
CA SER A 190 54.42 -87.34 -11.09
C SER A 190 53.60 -86.17 -11.63
N PRO A 191 53.61 -85.88 -12.96
CA PRO A 191 52.93 -84.73 -13.56
C PRO A 191 51.42 -84.64 -13.28
N SER A 192 50.78 -85.74 -12.85
CA SER A 192 49.37 -85.78 -12.47
C SER A 192 49.06 -85.11 -11.13
N PHE A 193 49.98 -85.16 -10.15
CA PHE A 193 49.78 -84.62 -8.80
C PHE A 193 49.98 -83.11 -8.71
N GLN A 194 50.86 -82.52 -9.55
CA GLN A 194 51.02 -81.07 -9.65
C GLN A 194 49.76 -80.38 -10.20
N LYS A 195 49.10 -80.97 -11.21
CA LYS A 195 47.81 -80.47 -11.72
C LYS A 195 46.71 -80.53 -10.66
N LEU A 196 46.72 -81.56 -9.79
CA LEU A 196 45.76 -81.67 -8.70
C LEU A 196 45.98 -80.61 -7.63
N ARG A 197 47.24 -80.36 -7.22
CA ARG A 197 47.58 -79.27 -6.28
C ARG A 197 47.19 -77.90 -6.83
N GLN A 198 47.46 -77.62 -8.10
CA GLN A 198 47.04 -76.37 -8.73
C GLN A 198 45.51 -76.23 -8.76
N LYS A 199 44.77 -77.31 -9.05
CA LYS A 199 43.30 -77.30 -8.97
C LYS A 199 42.79 -77.01 -7.55
N ASN A 200 43.37 -77.62 -6.52
CA ASN A 200 42.96 -77.37 -5.14
C ASN A 200 43.23 -75.92 -4.71
N ILE A 201 44.37 -75.33 -5.09
CA ILE A 201 44.67 -73.91 -4.84
C ILE A 201 43.64 -73.00 -5.54
N VAL A 202 43.21 -73.35 -6.76
CA VAL A 202 42.17 -72.59 -7.47
C VAL A 202 40.81 -72.73 -6.78
N ILE A 203 40.45 -73.93 -6.32
CA ILE A 203 39.20 -74.17 -5.57
C ILE A 203 39.18 -73.35 -4.27
N GLU A 204 40.24 -73.39 -3.47
CA GLU A 204 40.32 -72.60 -2.23
C GLU A 204 40.19 -71.09 -2.49
N LYS A 205 40.82 -70.58 -3.56
CA LYS A 205 40.67 -69.17 -3.97
C LYS A 205 39.23 -68.83 -4.35
N LEU A 206 38.58 -69.70 -5.13
CA LEU A 206 37.18 -69.52 -5.53
C LEU A 206 36.23 -69.59 -4.33
N GLU A 207 36.52 -70.44 -3.34
CA GLU A 207 35.75 -70.52 -2.09
C GLU A 207 35.93 -69.25 -1.23
N GLN A 208 37.16 -68.74 -1.10
CA GLN A 208 37.43 -67.47 -0.44
C GLN A 208 36.69 -66.30 -1.12
N GLU A 209 36.77 -66.22 -2.45
CA GLU A 209 36.08 -65.20 -3.22
C GLU A 209 34.56 -65.30 -3.09
N ASN A 210 34.00 -66.52 -3.13
CA ASN A 210 32.57 -66.75 -2.87
C ASN A 210 32.15 -66.29 -1.47
N ASN A 211 32.96 -66.55 -0.45
CA ASN A 211 32.67 -66.11 0.92
C ASN A 211 32.71 -64.57 1.04
N VAL A 212 33.66 -63.90 0.37
CA VAL A 212 33.70 -62.43 0.30
C VAL A 212 32.46 -61.89 -0.38
N LEU A 213 32.07 -62.45 -1.53
CA LEU A 213 30.88 -62.04 -2.27
C LEU A 213 29.59 -62.27 -1.47
N ARG A 214 29.45 -63.41 -0.75
CA ARG A 214 28.32 -63.66 0.14
C ARG A 214 28.23 -62.60 1.24
N ASN A 215 29.32 -62.34 1.95
CA ASN A 215 29.36 -61.32 3.00
C ASN A 215 29.04 -59.92 2.45
N GLN A 216 29.51 -59.60 1.24
CA GLN A 216 29.20 -58.34 0.58
C GLN A 216 27.72 -58.24 0.20
N CYS A 217 27.13 -59.32 -0.33
CA CYS A 217 25.70 -59.41 -0.62
C CYS A 217 24.86 -59.25 0.65
N GLU A 218 25.18 -59.94 1.74
CA GLU A 218 24.47 -59.81 3.02
C GLU A 218 24.53 -58.38 3.57
N ASN A 219 25.70 -57.74 3.51
CA ASN A 219 25.87 -56.35 3.92
C ASN A 219 25.06 -55.39 3.04
N ASN A 220 25.00 -55.63 1.73
CA ASN A 220 24.20 -54.82 0.81
C ASN A 220 22.71 -55.00 1.07
N VAL A 221 22.24 -56.22 1.34
CA VAL A 221 20.84 -56.49 1.71
C VAL A 221 20.45 -55.76 3.00
N LYS A 222 21.31 -55.80 4.03
CA LYS A 222 21.10 -55.03 5.28
C LYS A 222 20.99 -53.53 5.01
N LYS A 223 21.85 -52.97 4.16
CA LYS A 223 21.78 -51.55 3.77
C LYS A 223 20.50 -51.22 3.02
N VAL A 224 20.09 -52.06 2.07
CA VAL A 224 18.84 -51.86 1.30
C VAL A 224 17.63 -51.89 2.24
N ASN A 225 17.58 -52.83 3.20
CA ASN A 225 16.49 -52.90 4.17
C ASN A 225 16.45 -51.65 5.07
N SER A 226 17.60 -51.19 5.57
CA SER A 226 17.68 -49.95 6.33
C SER A 226 17.22 -48.74 5.52
N TYR A 227 17.60 -48.63 4.24
CA TYR A 227 17.10 -47.56 3.37
C TYR A 227 15.60 -47.64 3.11
N LYS A 228 15.03 -48.85 3.02
CA LYS A 228 13.59 -49.06 2.87
C LYS A 228 12.83 -48.55 4.09
N GLU A 229 13.29 -48.88 5.30
CA GLU A 229 12.71 -48.40 6.56
C GLU A 229 12.75 -46.86 6.65
N TYR A 230 13.90 -46.24 6.35
CA TYR A 230 14.00 -44.78 6.32
C TYR A 230 13.05 -44.12 5.32
N LEU A 231 12.84 -44.75 4.17
CA LEU A 231 11.95 -44.22 3.13
C LEU A 231 10.49 -44.33 3.56
N GLU A 232 10.09 -45.44 4.19
CA GLU A 232 8.74 -45.62 4.77
C GLU A 232 8.46 -44.61 5.90
N GLU A 233 9.43 -44.37 6.79
CA GLU A 233 9.31 -43.35 7.85
C GLU A 233 9.16 -41.93 7.27
N ALA A 234 9.95 -41.59 6.25
CA ALA A 234 9.87 -40.30 5.58
C ALA A 234 8.54 -40.10 4.85
N GLU A 235 8.00 -41.15 4.23
CA GLU A 235 6.67 -41.12 3.61
C GLU A 235 5.56 -40.93 4.63
N GLN A 236 5.61 -41.63 5.76
CA GLN A 236 4.63 -41.46 6.84
C GLN A 236 4.69 -40.05 7.43
N GLN A 237 5.89 -39.51 7.66
CA GLN A 237 6.07 -38.14 8.15
C GLN A 237 5.52 -37.12 7.16
N LYS A 238 5.78 -37.30 5.87
CA LYS A 238 5.23 -36.46 4.80
C LYS A 238 3.71 -36.48 4.78
N GLU A 239 3.08 -37.66 4.93
CA GLU A 239 1.62 -37.76 4.93
C GLU A 239 1.00 -37.07 6.16
N ASN A 240 1.61 -37.25 7.34
CA ASN A 240 1.18 -36.57 8.56
C ASN A 240 1.21 -35.04 8.38
N VAL A 241 2.34 -34.47 7.94
CA VAL A 241 2.47 -33.02 7.68
C VAL A 241 1.49 -32.56 6.61
N SER A 242 1.28 -33.35 5.55
CA SER A 242 0.32 -33.05 4.49
C SER A 242 -1.12 -33.00 5.01
N SER A 243 -1.48 -33.88 5.94
CA SER A 243 -2.81 -33.88 6.57
C SER A 243 -3.02 -32.65 7.48
N GLU A 244 -2.01 -32.27 8.26
CA GLU A 244 -2.04 -31.08 9.12
C GLU A 244 -2.18 -29.80 8.31
N LEU A 245 -1.39 -29.66 7.23
CA LEU A 245 -1.46 -28.51 6.33
C LEU A 245 -2.85 -28.41 5.66
N ARG A 246 -3.43 -29.54 5.25
CA ARG A 246 -4.79 -29.56 4.67
C ARG A 246 -5.85 -29.12 5.68
N SER A 247 -5.75 -29.57 6.93
CA SER A 247 -6.63 -29.11 8.01
C SER A 247 -6.50 -27.59 8.21
N ARG A 248 -5.26 -27.09 8.29
CA ARG A 248 -5.01 -25.67 8.51
C ARG A 248 -5.50 -24.79 7.37
N ILE A 249 -5.36 -25.23 6.11
CA ILE A 249 -5.91 -24.54 4.95
C ILE A 249 -7.44 -24.44 5.03
N ASN A 250 -8.13 -25.51 5.46
CA ASN A 250 -9.58 -25.51 5.60
C ASN A 250 -10.07 -24.56 6.70
N GLU A 251 -9.35 -24.49 7.83
CA GLU A 251 -9.61 -23.49 8.88
C GLU A 251 -9.46 -22.07 8.35
N LEU A 252 -8.32 -21.76 7.71
CA LEU A 252 -8.04 -20.43 7.17
C LEU A 252 -9.07 -20.00 6.11
N ASN A 253 -9.49 -20.93 5.24
CA ASN A 253 -10.55 -20.68 4.25
C ASN A 253 -11.91 -20.39 4.91
N SER A 254 -12.20 -21.03 6.05
CA SER A 254 -13.43 -20.78 6.81
C SER A 254 -13.40 -19.41 7.48
N ASP A 255 -12.25 -19.03 8.05
CA ASP A 255 -12.03 -17.72 8.63
C ASP A 255 -12.08 -16.60 7.58
N GLU A 256 -11.46 -16.80 6.41
CA GLU A 256 -11.52 -15.86 5.29
C GLU A 256 -12.97 -15.60 4.85
N LYS A 257 -13.78 -16.66 4.71
CA LYS A 257 -15.20 -16.54 4.36
C LYS A 257 -15.97 -15.74 5.41
N ARG A 258 -15.72 -15.99 6.71
CA ARG A 258 -16.33 -15.24 7.81
C ARG A 258 -15.98 -13.76 7.73
N LEU A 259 -14.70 -13.42 7.60
CA LEU A 259 -14.22 -12.04 7.51
C LEU A 259 -14.77 -11.31 6.28
N ARG A 260 -14.93 -11.99 5.14
CA ARG A 260 -15.59 -11.40 3.95
C ARG A 260 -17.05 -11.03 4.19
N MET A 261 -17.79 -11.86 4.93
CA MET A 261 -19.18 -11.55 5.28
C MET A 261 -19.26 -10.37 6.25
N GLU A 262 -18.40 -10.34 7.26
CA GLU A 262 -18.31 -9.25 8.23
C GLU A 262 -17.97 -7.91 7.54
N ASN A 263 -16.98 -7.91 6.65
CA ASN A 263 -16.63 -6.71 5.87
C ASN A 263 -17.80 -6.22 5.02
N LYS A 264 -18.58 -7.13 4.41
CA LYS A 264 -19.79 -6.76 3.65
C LYS A 264 -20.86 -6.11 4.52
N ILE A 265 -21.00 -6.53 5.79
CA ILE A 265 -21.93 -5.91 6.75
C ILE A 265 -21.44 -4.50 7.10
N LEU A 266 -20.16 -4.36 7.46
CA LEU A 266 -19.55 -3.07 7.81
C LEU A 266 -19.64 -2.05 6.67
N LEU A 267 -19.46 -2.49 5.41
CA LEU A 267 -19.62 -1.61 4.24
C LEU A 267 -21.05 -1.08 4.08
N ARG A 268 -22.07 -1.89 4.41
CA ARG A 268 -23.46 -1.44 4.39
C ARG A 268 -23.75 -0.45 5.50
N GLU A 269 -23.29 -0.74 6.72
CA GLU A 269 -23.43 0.16 7.87
C GLU A 269 -22.75 1.51 7.59
N LYS A 270 -21.53 1.49 7.04
CA LYS A 270 -20.84 2.70 6.60
C LYS A 270 -21.67 3.49 5.60
N SER A 271 -22.23 2.83 4.58
CA SER A 271 -23.06 3.50 3.57
C SER A 271 -24.33 4.13 4.17
N CYS A 272 -24.95 3.49 5.15
CA CYS A 272 -26.09 4.06 5.88
C CYS A 272 -25.67 5.29 6.69
N LEU A 273 -24.55 5.22 7.40
CA LEU A 273 -24.04 6.35 8.19
C LEU A 273 -23.64 7.55 7.30
N GLU A 274 -23.05 7.31 6.14
CA GLU A 274 -22.74 8.37 5.17
C GLU A 274 -24.01 9.09 4.66
N TYR A 275 -25.10 8.34 4.45
CA TYR A 275 -26.39 8.93 4.11
C TYR A 275 -26.97 9.77 5.26
N ASP A 276 -26.92 9.25 6.50
CA ASP A 276 -27.40 9.98 7.68
C ASP A 276 -26.59 11.27 7.95
N ILE A 277 -25.27 11.24 7.70
CA ILE A 277 -24.43 12.44 7.79
C ILE A 277 -24.87 13.47 6.75
N SER A 278 -25.04 13.06 5.49
CA SER A 278 -25.43 13.96 4.41
C SER A 278 -26.79 14.62 4.67
N THR A 279 -27.76 13.87 5.19
CA THR A 279 -29.08 14.44 5.55
C THR A 279 -28.99 15.44 6.71
N LYS A 280 -28.17 15.16 7.73
CA LYS A 280 -27.93 16.08 8.85
C LYS A 280 -27.20 17.34 8.41
N GLU A 281 -26.21 17.24 7.53
CA GLU A 281 -25.51 18.39 6.95
C GLU A 281 -26.48 19.30 6.20
N GLN A 282 -27.39 18.73 5.42
CA GLN A 282 -28.42 19.50 4.72
C GLN A 282 -29.36 20.22 5.70
N ALA A 283 -29.83 19.54 6.74
CA ALA A 283 -30.66 20.15 7.78
C ALA A 283 -29.95 21.31 8.50
N ILE A 284 -28.65 21.18 8.77
CA ILE A 284 -27.84 22.26 9.36
C ILE A 284 -27.75 23.47 8.42
N LEU A 285 -27.58 23.24 7.11
CA LEU A 285 -27.57 24.32 6.12
C LEU A 285 -28.91 25.07 6.07
N ASP A 286 -30.02 24.34 6.14
CA ASP A 286 -31.35 24.93 6.12
C ASP A 286 -31.62 25.75 7.40
N MET A 287 -31.32 25.20 8.59
CA MET A 287 -31.40 25.97 9.85
C MET A 287 -30.49 27.20 9.84
N SER A 288 -29.30 27.10 9.24
CA SER A 288 -28.38 28.24 9.13
C SER A 288 -28.92 29.35 8.22
N ARG A 289 -29.75 29.00 7.22
CA ARG A 289 -30.43 29.96 6.36
C ARG A 289 -31.55 30.66 7.12
N GLU A 290 -32.40 29.90 7.80
CA GLU A 290 -33.50 30.43 8.63
C GLU A 290 -32.99 31.38 9.72
N LEU A 291 -31.89 31.03 10.40
CA LEU A 291 -31.28 31.90 11.39
C LEU A 291 -30.78 33.24 10.82
N LYS A 292 -30.28 33.25 9.57
CA LYS A 292 -29.88 34.49 8.90
C LYS A 292 -31.08 35.38 8.59
N GLU A 293 -32.18 34.77 8.12
CA GLU A 293 -33.44 35.47 7.84
C GLU A 293 -34.02 36.09 9.11
N LEU A 294 -34.15 35.30 10.19
CA LEU A 294 -34.60 35.78 11.49
C LEU A 294 -33.73 36.92 12.04
N LYS A 295 -32.41 36.83 11.87
CA LYS A 295 -31.49 37.90 12.28
C LYS A 295 -31.70 39.18 11.47
N SER A 296 -32.01 39.08 10.18
CA SER A 296 -32.36 40.25 9.35
C SER A 296 -33.65 40.90 9.84
N SER A 297 -34.71 40.12 10.01
CA SER A 297 -36.00 40.62 10.51
C SER A 297 -35.89 41.24 11.90
N LEU A 298 -35.07 40.67 12.78
CA LEU A 298 -34.80 41.25 14.10
C LEU A 298 -34.13 42.63 14.01
N ASN A 299 -33.17 42.79 13.10
CA ASN A 299 -32.52 44.09 12.90
C ASN A 299 -33.50 45.13 12.34
N GLU A 300 -34.33 44.75 11.36
CA GLU A 300 -35.37 45.62 10.81
C GLU A 300 -36.35 46.09 11.89
N SER A 301 -36.82 45.16 12.74
CA SER A 301 -37.69 45.48 13.87
C SER A 301 -37.01 46.39 14.88
N LYS A 302 -35.72 46.18 15.17
CA LYS A 302 -34.94 47.06 16.05
C LYS A 302 -34.86 48.49 15.51
N ASP A 303 -34.61 48.64 14.21
CA ASP A 303 -34.54 49.95 13.56
C ASP A 303 -35.91 50.67 13.56
N GLU A 304 -37.00 49.91 13.42
CA GLU A 304 -38.36 50.44 13.53
C GLU A 304 -38.71 50.90 14.95
N VAL A 305 -38.35 50.11 15.97
CA VAL A 305 -38.51 50.51 17.37
C VAL A 305 -37.73 51.80 17.67
N GLN A 306 -36.50 51.92 17.17
CA GLN A 306 -35.71 53.13 17.34
C GLN A 306 -36.37 54.35 16.68
N ARG A 307 -36.97 54.19 15.50
CA ARG A 307 -37.76 55.24 14.84
C ARG A 307 -38.97 55.66 15.68
N PHE A 308 -39.72 54.70 16.23
CA PHE A 308 -40.85 55.02 17.11
C PHE A 308 -40.42 55.75 18.39
N GLN A 309 -39.29 55.38 19.00
CA GLN A 309 -38.75 56.08 20.15
C GLN A 309 -38.42 57.55 19.83
N GLN A 310 -37.83 57.83 18.67
CA GLN A 310 -37.54 59.20 18.22
C GLN A 310 -38.82 60.01 17.98
N ILE A 311 -39.83 59.41 17.33
CA ILE A 311 -41.13 60.06 17.12
C ILE A 311 -41.79 60.40 18.46
N ASN A 312 -41.78 59.46 19.41
CA ASN A 312 -42.37 59.66 20.73
C ASN A 312 -41.67 60.79 21.50
N SER A 313 -40.33 60.90 21.41
CA SER A 313 -39.58 62.03 22.00
C SER A 313 -40.06 63.37 21.43
N LYS A 314 -40.17 63.48 20.10
CA LYS A 314 -40.65 64.72 19.45
C LYS A 314 -42.09 65.06 19.83
N LEU A 315 -42.96 64.06 19.96
CA LEU A 315 -44.34 64.26 20.40
C LEU A 315 -44.40 64.78 21.84
N ARG A 316 -43.56 64.27 22.74
CA ARG A 316 -43.44 64.78 24.12
C ARG A 316 -42.99 66.24 24.14
N GLU A 317 -41.93 66.57 23.41
CA GLU A 317 -41.44 67.96 23.30
C GLU A 317 -42.52 68.90 22.75
N SER A 318 -43.27 68.47 21.72
CA SER A 318 -44.39 69.23 21.18
C SER A 318 -45.52 69.40 22.19
N SER A 319 -45.84 68.35 22.95
CA SER A 319 -46.87 68.39 24.00
C SER A 319 -46.50 69.36 25.12
N ASP A 320 -45.25 69.32 25.59
CA ASP A 320 -44.74 70.22 26.64
C ASP A 320 -44.80 71.68 26.18
N SER A 321 -44.42 71.96 24.93
CA SER A 321 -44.51 73.29 24.31
C SER A 321 -45.96 73.80 24.23
N MET A 322 -46.90 72.94 23.82
CA MET A 322 -48.32 73.27 23.81
C MET A 322 -48.84 73.55 25.22
N GLU A 323 -48.43 72.77 26.22
CA GLU A 323 -48.83 72.98 27.61
C GLU A 323 -48.34 74.34 28.14
N MET A 324 -47.09 74.71 27.87
CA MET A 324 -46.55 76.01 28.23
C MET A 324 -47.30 77.17 27.56
N THR A 325 -47.62 77.02 26.27
CA THR A 325 -48.41 78.00 25.53
C THR A 325 -49.81 78.16 26.13
N MET A 326 -50.49 77.06 26.45
CA MET A 326 -51.80 77.07 27.10
C MET A 326 -51.76 77.72 28.49
N LYS A 327 -50.73 77.43 29.31
CA LYS A 327 -50.53 78.10 30.60
C LYS A 327 -50.37 79.61 30.44
N SER A 328 -49.59 80.05 29.46
CA SER A 328 -49.44 81.47 29.13
C SER A 328 -50.76 82.12 28.71
N MET A 329 -51.53 81.48 27.83
CA MET A 329 -52.84 81.98 27.40
C MET A 329 -53.83 82.08 28.56
N ARG A 330 -53.86 81.09 29.46
CA ARG A 330 -54.71 81.14 30.67
C ARG A 330 -54.36 82.34 31.54
N LYS A 331 -53.06 82.58 31.77
CA LYS A 331 -52.60 83.75 32.53
C LYS A 331 -53.04 85.07 31.89
N GLN A 332 -52.85 85.21 30.58
CA GLN A 332 -53.31 86.40 29.84
C GLN A 332 -54.82 86.59 29.91
N LEU A 333 -55.60 85.49 29.87
CA LEU A 333 -57.04 85.53 29.99
C LEU A 333 -57.48 86.00 31.40
N ASP A 334 -56.83 85.52 32.44
CA ASP A 334 -57.09 85.96 33.83
C ASP A 334 -56.75 87.45 34.01
N GLU A 335 -55.60 87.92 33.51
CA GLU A 335 -55.20 89.34 33.51
C GLU A 335 -56.23 90.22 32.75
N ALA A 336 -56.72 89.76 31.60
CA ALA A 336 -57.75 90.46 30.84
C ALA A 336 -59.10 90.50 31.59
N ARG A 337 -59.48 89.40 32.25
CA ARG A 337 -60.71 89.31 33.04
C ARG A 337 -60.67 90.27 34.23
N ASP A 338 -59.56 90.33 34.96
CA ASP A 338 -59.38 91.24 36.10
C ASP A 338 -59.45 92.71 35.65
N THR A 339 -58.87 93.02 34.49
CA THR A 339 -58.97 94.36 33.89
C THR A 339 -60.43 94.73 33.61
N VAL A 340 -61.21 93.84 33.00
CA VAL A 340 -62.65 94.07 32.73
C VAL A 340 -63.44 94.27 34.02
N LEU A 341 -63.19 93.44 35.05
CA LEU A 341 -63.84 93.58 36.35
C LEU A 341 -63.51 94.92 37.02
N SER A 342 -62.26 95.38 36.92
CA SER A 342 -61.85 96.68 37.47
C SER A 342 -62.52 97.88 36.78
N GLN A 343 -62.83 97.77 35.48
CA GLN A 343 -63.52 98.82 34.72
C GLN A 343 -65.02 98.91 35.04
N GLN A 344 -65.64 97.87 35.61
CA GLN A 344 -67.06 97.88 35.98
C GLN A 344 -67.34 98.48 37.37
N ILE A 345 -66.30 98.79 38.15
CA ILE A 345 -66.40 99.35 39.52
C ILE A 345 -66.26 100.89 39.52
N PHE A 346 -65.90 101.49 38.39
CA PHE A 346 -65.96 102.93 38.13
C PHE A 346 -67.19 103.26 37.28
#